data_AF-A0A097QV23-F1
#
_entry.id   AF-A0A097QV23-F1
#
_cell.length_a   1.000
_cell.length_b   1.000
_cell.length_c   1.000
_cell.angle_alpha   90.00
_cell.angle_beta   90.00
_cell.angle_gamma   90.00
#
_symmetry.space_group_name_H-M   'P 1'
#
loop_
_entity.id
_entity.type
_entity.pdbx_description
1 polymer ?
#
loop_
_entity_poly.entity_id
_entity_poly.type
_entity_poly.pdbx_seq_one_letter_code
_entity_poly.pdbx_strand_id
1 'polypeptide(L)'
;MHKANILLLLLVLLGAIASGCISSDSASTNTQELDGGATTTLAVKSADINGTFSGWVTVPASVFEDVLALFRDMNATLSAFTVKVVGRDLNASIVVSALKLVPPFVPKDFNVTVNGRPIIGTVCVPYAERIPILIEVPQENFNTTSYLSVRPQKVLSIEGMWDTERLDELNGSTIMRNGDMELKVMVRAPGDYIFTVLCNGTEVSSGGLEVSE
;
A
#
# COMPACT_ATOMS: atom_id res chain seq x y z
N MET A 1 43.72 6.29 -15.56
CA MET A 1 42.25 6.34 -15.71
C MET A 1 41.64 5.03 -15.23
N HIS A 2 40.71 5.15 -14.29
CA HIS A 2 39.64 4.19 -13.95
C HIS A 2 40.00 2.80 -13.39
N LYS A 3 40.60 2.75 -12.19
CA LYS A 3 40.46 1.61 -11.24
C LYS A 3 40.44 2.02 -9.75
N ALA A 4 40.13 3.29 -9.43
CA ALA A 4 40.07 3.78 -8.04
C ALA A 4 38.65 4.11 -7.54
N ASN A 5 37.61 4.01 -8.40
CA ASN A 5 36.24 4.42 -8.06
C ASN A 5 35.24 3.26 -7.86
N ILE A 6 35.69 2.02 -7.73
CA ILE A 6 34.79 0.86 -7.53
C ILE A 6 34.92 0.26 -6.11
N LEU A 7 35.98 0.57 -5.37
CA LEU A 7 36.18 0.04 -4.01
C LEU A 7 35.56 0.92 -2.91
N LEU A 8 35.13 2.16 -3.23
CA LEU A 8 34.45 3.05 -2.29
C LEU A 8 32.92 2.92 -2.33
N LEU A 9 32.36 2.20 -3.31
CA LEU A 9 30.91 1.93 -3.38
C LEU A 9 30.49 0.65 -2.65
N LEU A 10 31.45 -0.20 -2.25
CA LEU A 10 31.18 -1.45 -1.52
C LEU A 10 31.15 -1.28 0.01
N LEU A 11 31.56 -0.11 0.53
CA LEU A 11 31.58 0.20 1.98
C LEU A 11 30.36 1.00 2.46
N VAL A 12 29.46 1.40 1.55
CA VAL A 12 28.16 2.01 1.90
C VAL A 12 27.02 0.99 1.91
N LEU A 13 27.27 -0.27 1.50
CA LEU A 13 26.27 -1.34 1.43
C LEU A 13 26.42 -2.43 2.51
N LEU A 14 27.29 -2.26 3.52
CA LEU A 14 27.64 -3.32 4.48
C LEU A 14 27.79 -2.88 5.96
N GLY A 15 27.05 -1.87 6.39
CA GLY A 15 26.79 -1.61 7.81
C GLY A 15 25.41 -0.94 7.94
N ALA A 16 24.37 -1.53 8.52
CA ALA A 16 24.36 -2.44 9.66
C ALA A 16 23.34 -3.58 9.45
N ILE A 17 23.87 -4.78 9.24
CA ILE A 17 23.27 -5.98 9.82
C ILE A 17 23.96 -6.13 11.17
N ALA A 18 23.42 -5.49 12.19
CA ALA A 18 23.75 -5.79 13.58
C ALA A 18 22.47 -6.28 14.23
N SER A 19 22.40 -7.59 14.40
CA SER A 19 21.55 -8.24 15.37
C SER A 19 21.78 -7.58 16.74
N GLY A 20 20.74 -6.96 17.26
CA GLY A 20 20.74 -6.33 18.57
C GLY A 20 19.40 -5.67 18.79
N CYS A 21 18.65 -6.15 19.78
CA CYS A 21 17.48 -5.46 20.30
C CYS A 21 17.89 -4.03 20.68
N ILE A 22 17.50 -3.05 19.88
CA ILE A 22 17.65 -1.64 20.23
C ILE A 22 16.34 -0.95 19.85
N SER A 23 15.47 -0.76 20.84
CA SER A 23 14.50 0.33 20.80
C SER A 23 15.30 1.63 20.89
N SER A 24 15.71 2.21 19.75
CA SER A 24 16.37 3.52 19.71
C SER A 24 15.46 4.53 19.04
N ASP A 25 14.77 5.32 19.87
CA ASP A 25 14.27 6.62 19.45
C ASP A 25 15.47 7.49 19.08
N SER A 26 15.70 7.67 17.78
CA SER A 26 16.79 8.51 17.29
C SER A 26 16.19 9.78 16.70
N ALA A 27 16.33 10.89 17.44
CA ALA A 27 16.00 12.22 16.93
C ALA A 27 17.16 12.72 16.06
N SER A 28 16.85 13.17 14.84
CA SER A 28 17.81 13.83 13.95
C SER A 28 17.21 15.10 13.38
N THR A 29 18.04 16.04 12.92
CA THR A 29 17.58 17.30 12.33
C THR A 29 17.79 17.24 10.82
N ASN A 30 16.74 17.48 10.05
CA ASN A 30 16.83 17.65 8.60
C ASN A 30 16.73 19.14 8.27
N THR A 31 17.68 19.62 7.47
CA THR A 31 17.72 21.00 6.98
C THR A 31 17.20 21.01 5.55
N GLN A 32 16.07 21.67 5.30
CA GLN A 32 15.60 21.99 3.96
C GLN A 32 15.78 23.49 3.71
N GLU A 33 16.37 23.82 2.57
CA GLU A 33 16.57 25.20 2.13
C GLU A 33 15.33 25.63 1.35
N LEU A 34 14.55 26.57 1.89
CA LEU A 34 13.41 27.16 1.20
C LEU A 34 13.89 28.29 0.27
N ASP A 35 13.27 28.38 -0.90
CA ASP A 35 13.52 29.41 -1.90
C ASP A 35 13.24 30.79 -1.28
N GLY A 36 14.29 31.52 -0.90
CA GLY A 36 14.22 32.75 -0.12
C GLY A 36 15.25 32.89 1.02
N GLY A 37 16.08 31.88 1.29
CA GLY A 37 17.23 31.98 2.20
C GLY A 37 16.90 31.91 3.70
N ALA A 38 15.67 31.57 4.06
CA ALA A 38 15.30 31.23 5.44
C ALA A 38 15.53 29.72 5.68
N THR A 39 16.41 29.39 6.63
CA THR A 39 16.69 28.02 7.03
C THR A 39 15.79 27.64 8.20
N THR A 40 14.76 26.82 7.97
CA THR A 40 14.00 26.18 9.05
C THR A 40 14.58 24.81 9.32
N THR A 41 15.20 24.64 10.49
CA THR A 41 15.65 23.33 10.97
C THR A 41 14.44 22.58 11.51
N LEU A 42 14.03 21.51 10.82
CA LEU A 42 12.95 20.65 11.26
C LEU A 42 13.53 19.45 12.01
N ALA A 43 13.13 19.29 13.27
CA ALA A 43 13.45 18.11 14.05
C ALA A 43 12.62 16.94 13.52
N VAL A 44 13.28 15.87 13.09
CA VAL A 44 12.64 14.62 12.68
C VAL A 44 12.97 13.52 13.68
N LYS A 45 12.10 12.53 13.75
CA LYS A 45 12.32 11.31 14.50
C LYS A 45 12.10 10.14 13.57
N SER A 46 12.85 9.08 13.83
CA SER A 46 12.73 7.83 13.09
C SER A 46 12.57 6.66 14.04
N ALA A 47 11.72 5.71 13.67
CA ALA A 47 11.51 4.50 14.44
C ALA A 47 11.01 3.34 13.58
N ASP A 48 11.22 2.15 14.10
CA ASP A 48 10.54 0.95 13.65
C ASP A 48 9.07 1.01 14.05
N ILE A 49 8.21 0.76 13.07
CA ILE A 49 6.80 0.49 13.32
C ILE A 49 6.63 -1.03 13.33
N ASN A 50 5.91 -1.52 14.33
CA ASN A 50 5.46 -2.90 14.40
C ASN A 50 3.97 -2.90 14.75
N GLY A 51 3.18 -3.66 13.98
CA GLY A 51 1.73 -3.67 14.05
C GLY A 51 1.17 -4.07 12.69
N THR A 52 0.06 -3.44 12.31
CA THR A 52 -0.54 -3.63 10.99
C THR A 52 0.37 -3.18 9.86
N PHE A 53 1.13 -2.11 10.05
CA PHE A 53 2.27 -1.79 9.19
C PHE A 53 3.56 -2.19 9.91
N SER A 54 4.55 -2.60 9.13
CA SER A 54 5.89 -2.91 9.63
C SER A 54 6.98 -2.38 8.71
N GLY A 55 8.04 -1.88 9.32
CA GLY A 55 9.18 -1.28 8.63
C GLY A 55 9.65 -0.03 9.38
N TRP A 56 10.37 0.83 8.67
CA TRP A 56 10.96 2.04 9.22
C TRP A 56 10.24 3.29 8.70
N VAL A 57 9.94 4.24 9.58
CA VAL A 57 9.39 5.55 9.21
C VAL A 57 10.26 6.68 9.74
N THR A 58 10.34 7.78 8.98
CA THR A 58 10.86 9.07 9.45
C THR A 58 9.76 10.11 9.32
N VAL A 59 9.52 10.90 10.36
CA VAL A 59 8.50 11.96 10.40
C VAL A 59 8.94 13.13 11.28
N PRO A 60 8.29 14.31 11.21
CA PRO A 60 8.55 15.39 12.14
C PRO A 60 8.35 14.97 13.59
N ALA A 61 9.20 15.50 14.46
CA ALA A 61 9.13 15.23 15.89
C ALA A 61 7.82 15.70 16.53
N SER A 62 7.15 16.70 15.93
CA SER A 62 5.88 17.27 16.38
C SER A 62 4.70 16.29 16.30
N VAL A 63 4.70 15.41 15.29
CA VAL A 63 3.61 14.44 15.02
C VAL A 63 4.03 12.98 15.21
N PHE A 64 5.25 12.76 15.71
CA PHE A 64 5.88 11.43 15.75
C PHE A 64 5.05 10.40 16.52
N GLU A 65 4.62 10.72 17.74
CA GLU A 65 3.85 9.77 18.57
C GLU A 65 2.50 9.42 17.93
N ASP A 66 1.84 10.41 17.32
CA ASP A 66 0.55 10.20 16.66
C ASP A 66 0.70 9.36 15.38
N VAL A 67 1.76 9.56 14.60
CA VAL A 67 2.05 8.73 13.42
C VAL A 67 2.32 7.28 13.85
N LEU A 68 3.10 7.07 14.92
CA LEU A 68 3.37 5.73 15.43
C LEU A 68 2.10 5.04 15.93
N ALA A 69 1.28 5.75 16.71
CA ALA A 69 0.00 5.23 17.18
C ALA A 69 -0.94 4.89 16.01
N LEU A 70 -1.03 5.77 15.00
CA LEU A 70 -1.86 5.56 13.83
C LEU A 70 -1.52 4.25 13.12
N PHE A 71 -0.24 4.00 12.80
CA PHE A 71 0.15 2.81 12.05
C PHE A 71 0.19 1.52 12.88
N ARG A 72 0.49 1.63 14.18
CA ARG A 72 0.45 0.49 15.10
C ARG A 72 -0.97 -0.05 15.26
N ASP A 73 -1.93 0.86 15.44
CA ASP A 73 -3.30 0.52 15.80
C ASP A 73 -4.27 0.52 14.61
N MET A 74 -3.80 0.84 13.39
CA MET A 74 -4.60 0.75 12.17
C MET A 74 -5.16 -0.66 11.99
N ASN A 75 -6.46 -0.79 11.72
CA ASN A 75 -7.03 -2.07 11.35
C ASN A 75 -6.91 -2.26 9.83
N ALA A 76 -6.33 -3.38 9.41
CA ALA A 76 -6.28 -3.76 8.01
C ALA A 76 -6.89 -5.14 7.76
N THR A 77 -7.79 -5.20 6.79
CA THR A 77 -8.34 -6.45 6.26
C THR A 77 -7.92 -6.61 4.80
N LEU A 78 -7.22 -7.70 4.48
CA LEU A 78 -6.93 -8.08 3.11
C LEU A 78 -8.08 -8.92 2.55
N SER A 79 -8.67 -8.49 1.45
CA SER A 79 -9.65 -9.27 0.68
C SER A 79 -9.04 -9.70 -0.64
N ALA A 80 -9.04 -11.00 -0.91
CA ALA A 80 -8.62 -11.60 -2.17
C ALA A 80 -9.84 -12.17 -2.90
N PHE A 81 -10.01 -11.77 -4.16
CA PHE A 81 -11.05 -12.26 -5.04
C PHE A 81 -10.44 -13.16 -6.10
N THR A 82 -10.73 -14.45 -6.03
CA THR A 82 -10.23 -15.46 -6.95
C THR A 82 -11.31 -15.80 -7.98
N VAL A 83 -11.01 -15.53 -9.24
CA VAL A 83 -11.84 -15.95 -10.37
C VAL A 83 -11.17 -17.10 -11.07
N LYS A 84 -11.88 -18.22 -11.21
CA LYS A 84 -11.51 -19.30 -12.13
C LYS A 84 -12.41 -19.22 -13.35
N VAL A 85 -11.80 -19.20 -14.53
CA VAL A 85 -12.51 -19.20 -15.82
C VAL A 85 -12.20 -20.51 -16.53
N VAL A 86 -13.25 -21.23 -16.90
CA VAL A 86 -13.16 -22.53 -17.58
C VAL A 86 -13.93 -22.49 -18.90
N GLY A 87 -13.40 -23.13 -19.92
CA GLY A 87 -13.97 -23.11 -21.26
C GLY A 87 -13.31 -24.14 -22.16
N ARG A 88 -13.83 -24.26 -23.39
CA ARG A 88 -13.27 -25.20 -24.38
C ARG A 88 -11.81 -24.89 -24.69
N ASP A 89 -11.51 -23.60 -24.86
CA ASP A 89 -10.22 -23.12 -25.38
C ASP A 89 -9.45 -22.25 -24.35
N LEU A 90 -10.00 -22.05 -23.15
CA LEU A 90 -9.42 -21.21 -22.11
C LEU A 90 -9.67 -21.80 -20.72
N ASN A 91 -8.59 -22.11 -20.01
CA ASN A 91 -8.59 -22.35 -18.58
C ASN A 91 -7.62 -21.37 -17.93
N ALA A 92 -8.13 -20.51 -17.08
CA ALA A 92 -7.37 -19.41 -16.53
C ALA A 92 -7.87 -19.03 -15.14
N SER A 93 -7.07 -18.31 -14.40
CA SER A 93 -7.49 -17.74 -13.14
C SER A 93 -6.91 -16.36 -12.90
N ILE A 94 -7.49 -15.61 -11.98
CA ILE A 94 -6.93 -14.37 -11.49
C ILE A 94 -7.24 -14.24 -10.01
N VAL A 95 -6.31 -13.66 -9.26
CA VAL A 95 -6.52 -13.21 -7.90
C VAL A 95 -6.36 -11.69 -7.86
N VAL A 96 -7.45 -10.97 -7.62
CA VAL A 96 -7.40 -9.52 -7.40
C VAL A 96 -7.52 -9.23 -5.91
N SER A 97 -6.53 -8.55 -5.36
CA SER A 97 -6.49 -8.23 -3.93
C SER A 97 -6.70 -6.74 -3.66
N ALA A 98 -7.40 -6.45 -2.57
CA ALA A 98 -7.61 -5.11 -2.05
C ALA A 98 -7.48 -5.09 -0.52
N LEU A 99 -6.90 -4.01 0.00
CA LEU A 99 -6.70 -3.80 1.42
C LEU A 99 -7.68 -2.75 1.94
N LYS A 100 -8.55 -3.13 2.87
CA LYS A 100 -9.40 -2.20 3.62
C LYS A 100 -8.63 -1.72 4.85
N LEU A 101 -8.43 -0.42 4.96
CA LEU A 101 -7.75 0.26 6.05
C LEU A 101 -8.78 1.05 6.84
N VAL A 102 -8.79 0.86 8.16
CA VAL A 102 -9.62 1.62 9.09
C VAL A 102 -8.69 2.21 10.15
N PRO A 103 -8.43 3.53 10.11
CA PRO A 103 -7.57 4.17 11.08
C PRO A 103 -8.24 4.21 12.47
N PRO A 104 -7.47 4.13 13.56
CA PRO A 104 -7.99 4.24 14.93
C PRO A 104 -8.57 5.64 15.23
N PHE A 105 -8.10 6.66 14.52
CA PHE A 105 -8.55 8.04 14.62
C PHE A 105 -8.26 8.78 13.30
N VAL A 106 -8.89 9.93 13.10
CA VAL A 106 -8.56 10.83 11.97
C VAL A 106 -7.52 11.85 12.46
N PRO A 107 -6.30 11.85 11.89
CA PRO A 107 -5.29 12.86 12.20
C PRO A 107 -5.81 14.29 11.98
N LYS A 108 -5.49 15.21 12.88
CA LYS A 108 -5.88 16.63 12.77
C LYS A 108 -4.73 17.53 12.31
N ASP A 109 -3.52 17.20 12.73
CA ASP A 109 -2.34 18.05 12.56
C ASP A 109 -1.44 17.62 11.39
N PHE A 110 -1.74 16.46 10.79
CA PHE A 110 -1.02 15.90 9.65
C PHE A 110 -1.97 15.14 8.74
N ASN A 111 -1.59 14.98 7.48
CA ASN A 111 -2.28 14.12 6.53
C ASN A 111 -1.48 12.85 6.31
N VAL A 112 -2.18 11.74 6.11
CA VAL A 112 -1.59 10.44 5.77
C VAL A 112 -2.19 9.95 4.48
N THR A 113 -1.33 9.58 3.56
CA THR A 113 -1.70 8.97 2.29
C THR A 113 -1.06 7.59 2.22
N VAL A 114 -1.87 6.55 1.98
CA VAL A 114 -1.42 5.17 1.81
C VAL A 114 -1.73 4.73 0.39
N ASN A 115 -0.71 4.30 -0.35
CA ASN A 115 -0.81 3.95 -1.77
C ASN A 115 -1.52 5.02 -2.62
N GLY A 116 -1.20 6.30 -2.38
CA GLY A 116 -1.81 7.43 -3.09
C GLY A 116 -3.24 7.78 -2.65
N ARG A 117 -3.81 7.13 -1.63
CA ARG A 117 -5.13 7.47 -1.09
C ARG A 117 -5.07 8.09 0.31
N PRO A 118 -5.75 9.23 0.54
CA PRO A 118 -5.78 9.86 1.85
C PRO A 118 -6.57 8.99 2.84
N ILE A 119 -6.06 8.88 4.07
CA ILE A 119 -6.68 8.15 5.18
C ILE A 119 -7.69 9.06 5.89
N ILE A 120 -8.87 9.23 5.28
CA ILE A 120 -9.99 9.98 5.86
C ILE A 120 -11.07 8.97 6.24
N GLY A 121 -10.88 8.30 7.38
CA GLY A 121 -11.74 7.19 7.81
C GLY A 121 -11.44 5.89 7.05
N THR A 122 -12.48 5.10 6.77
CA THR A 122 -12.32 3.81 6.09
C THR A 122 -11.95 4.01 4.62
N VAL A 123 -10.84 3.43 4.19
CA VAL A 123 -10.37 3.50 2.80
C VAL A 123 -9.98 2.12 2.29
N CYS A 124 -10.10 1.92 0.98
CA CYS A 124 -9.67 0.72 0.29
C CYS A 124 -8.52 1.08 -0.66
N VAL A 125 -7.40 0.36 -0.60
CA VAL A 125 -6.22 0.57 -1.46
C VAL A 125 -5.81 -0.75 -2.14
N PRO A 126 -5.11 -0.70 -3.29
CA PRO A 126 -4.48 -1.89 -3.85
C PRO A 126 -3.47 -2.47 -2.85
N TYR A 127 -3.45 -3.80 -2.71
CA TYR A 127 -2.47 -4.50 -1.87
C TYR A 127 -1.15 -4.70 -2.62
N ALA A 128 -0.03 -4.50 -1.92
CA ALA A 128 1.32 -4.80 -2.39
C ALA A 128 2.20 -5.16 -1.20
N GLU A 129 3.31 -5.88 -1.44
CA GLU A 129 4.27 -6.26 -0.38
C GLU A 129 4.91 -5.05 0.32
N ARG A 130 5.09 -3.95 -0.42
CA ARG A 130 5.58 -2.67 0.08
C ARG A 130 4.65 -1.56 -0.38
N ILE A 131 3.97 -0.93 0.55
CA ILE A 131 3.00 0.12 0.27
C ILE A 131 3.64 1.48 0.56
N PRO A 132 3.65 2.41 -0.41
CA PRO A 132 4.13 3.76 -0.18
C PRO A 132 3.19 4.50 0.77
N ILE A 133 3.80 5.20 1.72
CA ILE A 133 3.17 6.04 2.72
C ILE A 133 3.74 7.44 2.59
N LEU A 134 2.85 8.43 2.51
CA LEU A 134 3.20 9.84 2.53
C LEU A 134 2.58 10.48 3.77
N ILE A 135 3.41 11.16 4.56
CA ILE A 135 3.00 11.97 5.71
C ILE A 135 3.26 13.43 5.37
N GLU A 136 2.26 14.29 5.52
CA GLU A 136 2.36 15.73 5.25
C GLU A 136 1.93 16.53 6.47
N VAL A 137 2.74 17.51 6.88
CA VAL A 137 2.43 18.43 7.98
C VAL A 137 2.26 19.84 7.39
N PRO A 138 1.02 20.34 7.20
CA PRO A 138 0.76 21.57 6.45
C PRO A 138 1.47 22.81 7.00
N GLN A 139 1.60 22.90 8.33
CA GLN A 139 2.23 24.05 8.99
C GLN A 139 3.76 24.07 8.87
N GLU A 140 4.36 22.92 8.56
CA GLU A 140 5.82 22.75 8.54
C GLU A 140 6.38 22.64 7.11
N ASN A 141 5.50 22.65 6.09
CA ASN A 141 5.84 22.39 4.68
C ASN A 141 6.78 21.17 4.51
N PHE A 142 6.52 20.13 5.30
CA PHE A 142 7.35 18.95 5.37
C PHE A 142 6.55 17.74 4.96
N ASN A 143 7.15 16.91 4.11
CA ASN A 143 6.60 15.62 3.75
C ASN A 143 7.64 14.50 3.86
N THR A 144 7.18 13.30 4.17
CA THR A 144 8.04 12.12 4.17
C THR A 144 7.40 11.01 3.37
N THR A 145 8.23 10.32 2.59
CA THR A 145 7.83 9.11 1.87
C THR A 145 8.53 7.92 2.50
N SER A 146 7.76 6.93 2.93
CA SER A 146 8.24 5.64 3.44
C SER A 146 7.57 4.50 2.69
N TYR A 147 8.20 3.33 2.64
CA TYR A 147 7.60 2.12 2.07
C TYR A 147 7.49 1.07 3.16
N LEU A 148 6.27 0.81 3.61
CA LEU A 148 6.00 -0.09 4.72
C LEU A 148 5.34 -1.37 4.21
N SER A 149 5.70 -2.50 4.80
CA SER A 149 4.99 -3.76 4.55
C SER A 149 3.75 -3.83 5.43
N VAL A 150 2.68 -4.42 4.90
CA VAL A 150 1.43 -4.60 5.64
C VAL A 150 1.35 -6.02 6.19
N ARG A 151 0.94 -6.12 7.45
CA ARG A 151 0.54 -7.33 8.14
C ARG A 151 -0.96 -7.25 8.40
N PRO A 152 -1.81 -7.76 7.50
CA PRO A 152 -3.26 -7.70 7.69
C PRO A 152 -3.67 -8.42 8.97
N GLN A 153 -4.59 -7.82 9.72
CA GLN A 153 -5.17 -8.45 10.92
C GLN A 153 -6.12 -9.57 10.54
N LYS A 154 -6.76 -9.44 9.37
CA LYS A 154 -7.68 -10.42 8.81
C LYS A 154 -7.41 -10.61 7.33
N VAL A 155 -7.48 -11.86 6.88
CA VAL A 155 -7.45 -12.24 5.46
C VAL A 155 -8.78 -12.90 5.12
N LEU A 156 -9.42 -12.41 4.06
CA LEU A 156 -10.66 -12.92 3.51
C LEU A 156 -10.42 -13.36 2.08
N SER A 157 -10.74 -14.61 1.75
CA SER A 157 -10.68 -15.13 0.39
C SER A 157 -12.07 -15.46 -0.09
N ILE A 158 -12.40 -15.01 -1.30
CA ILE A 158 -13.68 -15.27 -1.97
C ILE A 158 -13.36 -15.82 -3.34
N GLU A 159 -13.97 -16.95 -3.65
CA GLU A 159 -13.68 -17.68 -4.87
C GLU A 159 -14.96 -18.00 -5.62
N GLY A 160 -14.89 -17.97 -6.94
CA GLY A 160 -15.90 -18.57 -7.79
C GLY A 160 -15.30 -19.13 -9.08
N MET A 161 -16.14 -19.85 -9.81
CA MET A 161 -15.81 -20.43 -11.10
C MET A 161 -16.87 -20.01 -12.10
N TRP A 162 -16.43 -19.56 -13.28
CA TRP A 162 -17.27 -19.09 -14.36
C TRP A 162 -16.89 -19.77 -15.67
N ASP A 163 -17.89 -19.97 -16.51
CA ASP A 163 -17.67 -20.46 -17.86
C ASP A 163 -17.43 -19.26 -18.82
N THR A 164 -16.60 -19.47 -19.83
CA THR A 164 -16.25 -18.44 -20.84
C THR A 164 -17.46 -17.93 -21.61
N GLU A 165 -18.38 -18.80 -22.04
CA GLU A 165 -19.56 -18.43 -22.82
C GLU A 165 -20.44 -17.47 -22.01
N ARG A 166 -20.66 -17.75 -20.72
CA ARG A 166 -21.37 -16.85 -19.83
C ARG A 166 -20.63 -15.53 -19.61
N LEU A 167 -19.31 -15.54 -19.45
CA LEU A 167 -18.57 -14.29 -19.19
C LEU A 167 -18.59 -13.37 -20.41
N ASP A 168 -18.52 -13.90 -21.64
CA ASP A 168 -18.57 -13.11 -22.87
C ASP A 168 -19.88 -12.30 -23.00
N GLU A 169 -20.95 -12.74 -22.35
CA GLU A 169 -22.24 -12.04 -22.29
C GLU A 169 -22.34 -11.02 -21.14
N LEU A 170 -21.40 -11.01 -20.19
CA LEU A 170 -21.46 -10.23 -18.96
C LEU A 170 -20.46 -9.06 -18.97
N ASN A 171 -20.87 -7.89 -19.48
CA ASN A 171 -20.05 -6.68 -19.38
C ASN A 171 -20.49 -5.77 -18.23
N GLY A 172 -19.54 -5.31 -17.41
CA GLY A 172 -19.78 -4.42 -16.27
C GLY A 172 -20.55 -5.05 -15.09
N SER A 173 -20.76 -6.37 -15.14
CA SER A 173 -21.56 -7.09 -14.15
C SER A 173 -20.74 -7.43 -12.90
N THR A 174 -21.36 -7.32 -11.73
CA THR A 174 -20.76 -7.77 -10.46
C THR A 174 -20.84 -9.29 -10.36
N ILE A 175 -19.69 -9.95 -10.26
CA ILE A 175 -19.60 -11.41 -10.18
C ILE A 175 -19.33 -11.91 -8.76
N MET A 176 -18.72 -11.08 -7.90
CA MET A 176 -18.50 -11.39 -6.48
C MET A 176 -18.70 -10.15 -5.61
N ARG A 177 -19.02 -10.33 -4.33
CA ARG A 177 -19.20 -9.26 -3.34
C ARG A 177 -18.61 -9.63 -1.99
N ASN A 178 -18.07 -8.63 -1.29
CA ASN A 178 -17.64 -8.71 0.11
C ASN A 178 -17.95 -7.41 0.85
N GLY A 179 -19.11 -7.33 1.50
CA GLY A 179 -19.56 -6.08 2.12
C GLY A 179 -19.58 -4.94 1.09
N ASP A 180 -18.77 -3.91 1.33
CA ASP A 180 -18.66 -2.69 0.51
C ASP A 180 -17.83 -2.88 -0.78
N MET A 181 -17.17 -4.04 -0.94
CA MET A 181 -16.36 -4.36 -2.10
C MET A 181 -17.12 -5.23 -3.11
N GLU A 182 -16.91 -4.95 -4.39
CA GLU A 182 -17.52 -5.68 -5.50
C GLU A 182 -16.43 -6.04 -6.52
N LEU A 183 -16.37 -7.28 -6.99
CA LEU A 183 -15.59 -7.62 -8.17
C LEU A 183 -16.50 -7.57 -9.39
N LYS A 184 -16.16 -6.70 -10.35
CA LYS A 184 -16.82 -6.59 -11.64
C LYS A 184 -15.95 -7.16 -12.75
N VAL A 185 -16.60 -7.73 -13.76
CA VAL A 185 -15.95 -8.14 -15.01
C VAL A 185 -16.25 -7.10 -16.08
N MET A 186 -15.22 -6.72 -16.83
CA MET A 186 -15.29 -5.90 -18.03
C MET A 186 -14.83 -6.76 -19.22
N VAL A 187 -15.75 -7.02 -20.14
CA VAL A 187 -15.47 -7.83 -21.34
C VAL A 187 -15.08 -6.88 -22.46
N ARG A 188 -13.86 -7.04 -22.99
CA ARG A 188 -13.36 -6.24 -24.11
C ARG A 188 -13.63 -6.92 -25.45
N ALA A 189 -13.42 -8.23 -25.48
CA ALA A 189 -13.69 -9.14 -26.58
C ALA A 189 -13.85 -10.56 -26.01
N PRO A 190 -14.33 -11.53 -26.80
CA PRO A 190 -14.38 -12.92 -26.36
C PRO A 190 -13.03 -13.40 -25.84
N GLY A 191 -12.99 -13.87 -24.60
CA GLY A 191 -11.74 -14.30 -23.94
C GLY A 191 -10.83 -13.20 -23.39
N ASP A 192 -11.17 -11.91 -23.56
CA ASP A 192 -10.44 -10.76 -23.05
C ASP A 192 -11.23 -10.04 -21.94
N TYR A 193 -10.83 -10.31 -20.70
CA TYR A 193 -11.52 -9.87 -19.49
C TYR A 193 -10.60 -9.06 -18.57
N ILE A 194 -11.13 -7.95 -18.08
CA ILE A 194 -10.53 -7.17 -16.99
C ILE A 194 -11.44 -7.32 -15.78
N PHE A 195 -10.87 -7.79 -14.66
CA PHE A 195 -11.57 -7.89 -13.38
C PHE A 195 -11.18 -6.71 -12.51
N THR A 196 -12.17 -5.96 -12.06
CA THR A 196 -11.96 -4.73 -11.29
C THR A 196 -12.66 -4.86 -9.94
N VAL A 197 -11.91 -4.67 -8.86
CA VAL A 197 -12.46 -4.50 -7.52
C VAL A 197 -12.85 -3.04 -7.35
N LEU A 198 -14.13 -2.82 -7.06
CA LEU A 198 -14.66 -1.55 -6.60
C LEU A 198 -14.84 -1.58 -5.09
N CYS A 199 -14.64 -0.44 -4.42
CA CYS A 199 -15.03 -0.22 -3.03
C CYS A 199 -15.91 1.04 -3.00
N ASN A 200 -17.18 0.90 -2.59
CA ASN A 200 -18.19 1.98 -2.67
C ASN A 200 -18.25 2.67 -4.06
N GLY A 201 -18.21 1.87 -5.13
CA GLY A 201 -18.28 2.36 -6.51
C GLY A 201 -16.99 2.96 -7.07
N THR A 202 -15.92 3.09 -6.28
CA THR A 202 -14.61 3.55 -6.76
C THR A 202 -13.69 2.37 -7.04
N GLU A 203 -13.01 2.37 -8.19
CA GLU A 203 -12.01 1.35 -8.52
C GLU A 203 -10.81 1.42 -7.57
N VAL A 204 -10.43 0.26 -7.03
CA VAL A 204 -9.30 0.13 -6.08
C VAL A 204 -8.22 -0.83 -6.52
N SER A 205 -8.55 -1.82 -7.34
CA SER A 205 -7.59 -2.81 -7.84
C SER A 205 -8.16 -3.46 -9.09
N SER A 206 -7.31 -3.90 -10.01
CA SER A 206 -7.72 -4.58 -11.24
C SER A 206 -6.69 -5.62 -11.68
N GLY A 207 -7.14 -6.65 -12.40
CA GLY A 207 -6.26 -7.65 -13.00
C GLY A 207 -6.90 -8.31 -14.22
N GLY A 208 -6.06 -8.79 -15.14
CA GLY A 208 -6.46 -9.65 -16.25
C GLY A 208 -6.31 -11.13 -15.91
N LEU A 209 -6.78 -12.02 -16.77
CA LEU A 209 -6.59 -13.47 -16.56
C LEU A 209 -5.12 -13.89 -16.68
N GLU A 210 -4.72 -14.83 -15.82
CA GLU A 210 -3.49 -15.60 -15.95
C GLU A 210 -3.85 -16.98 -16.54
N VAL A 211 -3.37 -17.25 -17.75
CA VAL A 211 -3.61 -18.52 -18.45
C VAL A 211 -2.85 -19.63 -17.72
N SER A 212 -3.56 -20.69 -17.36
CA SER A 212 -2.93 -21.89 -16.82
C SER A 212 -2.36 -22.69 -17.98
N GLU A 213 -1.03 -22.88 -18.00
CA GLU A 213 -0.38 -23.82 -18.94
C GLU A 213 -0.81 -25.27 -18.70
#